data_AF-A0A2V1JQS0-F1
#
_entry.id   AF-A0A2V1JQS0-F1
#
_cell.length_a   1.000
_cell.length_b   1.000
_cell.length_c   1.000
_cell.angle_alpha   90.00
_cell.angle_beta   90.00
_cell.angle_gamma   90.00
#
_symmetry.space_group_name_H-M   'P 1'
#
loop_
_entity.id
_entity.type
_entity.pdbx_description
1 polymer ?
#
loop_
_entity_poly.entity_id
_entity_poly.type
_entity_poly.pdbx_seq_one_letter_code
_entity_poly.pdbx_strand_id
1 'polypeptide(L)'
;MEYENMEDPEQRRKEMHRFYDLFLPAQKKYGLTASCRTSLFHDSSIRIWQGEGKDKQLIIKVENASEARCYALAAEDLRHWMSKKKEQNIKMLKVC
;
A
#
# COMPACT_ATOMS: atom_id res chain seq x y z
N MET A 1 29.88 -6.17 16.85
CA MET A 1 28.50 -5.67 16.67
C MET A 1 28.14 -5.98 15.23
N GLU A 2 27.48 -7.11 15.04
CA GLU A 2 27.06 -7.59 13.72
C GLU A 2 25.78 -6.82 13.35
N TYR A 3 25.90 -5.88 12.42
CA TYR A 3 24.74 -5.24 11.77
C TYR A 3 24.21 -6.18 10.67
N GLU A 4 23.94 -7.44 11.03
CA GLU A 4 23.32 -8.44 10.16
C GLU A 4 21.80 -8.21 10.13
N ASN A 5 21.35 -7.23 9.34
CA ASN A 5 20.03 -7.13 8.71
C ASN A 5 19.79 -5.72 8.13
N MET A 6 20.81 -5.12 7.49
CA MET A 6 20.53 -3.97 6.62
C MET A 6 19.93 -4.51 5.33
N GLU A 7 18.60 -4.47 5.26
CA GLU A 7 17.82 -4.69 4.06
C GLU A 7 18.47 -4.00 2.85
N ASP A 8 18.63 -4.73 1.74
CA ASP A 8 19.33 -4.22 0.58
C ASP A 8 18.71 -2.89 0.10
N PRO A 9 19.49 -1.78 0.12
CA PRO A 9 18.93 -0.46 -0.12
C PRO A 9 18.42 -0.28 -1.56
N GLU A 10 18.95 -1.04 -2.52
CA GLU A 10 18.46 -1.04 -3.90
C GLU A 10 17.12 -1.76 -4.02
N GLN A 11 16.98 -2.93 -3.41
CA GLN A 11 15.74 -3.69 -3.37
C GLN A 11 14.61 -2.89 -2.69
N ARG A 12 14.92 -2.21 -1.57
CA ARG A 12 13.99 -1.30 -0.89
C ARG A 12 13.52 -0.16 -1.80
N ARG A 13 14.45 0.51 -2.49
CA ARG A 13 14.14 1.57 -3.46
C ARG A 13 13.27 1.06 -4.61
N LYS A 14 13.58 -0.12 -5.13
CA LYS A 14 12.84 -0.76 -6.21
C LYS A 14 11.39 -1.05 -5.84
N GLU A 15 11.16 -1.69 -4.69
CA GLU A 15 9.79 -1.99 -4.23
C GLU A 15 9.04 -0.72 -3.83
N MET A 16 9.71 0.26 -3.23
CA MET A 16 9.14 1.58 -2.95
C MET A 16 8.65 2.26 -4.23
N HIS A 17 9.49 2.33 -5.28
CA HIS A 17 9.10 2.91 -6.57
C HIS A 17 7.89 2.18 -7.15
N ARG A 18 7.94 0.84 -7.18
CA ARG A 18 6.84 0.01 -7.67
C ARG A 18 5.52 0.27 -6.94
N PHE A 19 5.59 0.46 -5.63
CA PHE A 19 4.43 0.82 -4.83
C PHE A 19 3.88 2.19 -5.20
N TYR A 20 4.72 3.24 -5.25
CA TYR A 20 4.27 4.60 -5.55
C TYR A 20 3.77 4.77 -6.98
N ASP A 21 4.37 4.08 -7.96
CA ASP A 21 3.87 4.03 -9.35
C ASP A 21 2.42 3.53 -9.43
N LEU A 22 2.04 2.58 -8.57
CA LEU A 22 0.66 2.09 -8.47
C LEU A 22 -0.22 2.96 -7.57
N PHE A 23 0.34 3.46 -6.47
CA PHE A 23 -0.40 4.20 -5.46
C PHE A 23 -0.80 5.60 -5.93
N LEU A 24 0.09 6.37 -6.54
CA LEU A 24 -0.20 7.74 -6.99
C LEU A 24 -1.42 7.86 -7.94
N PRO A 25 -1.58 7.03 -8.98
CA PRO A 25 -2.78 7.07 -9.81
C PRO A 25 -4.02 6.59 -9.05
N ALA A 26 -3.89 5.59 -8.18
CA ALA A 26 -4.99 5.10 -7.34
C ALA A 26 -5.45 6.16 -6.34
N GLN A 27 -4.51 6.93 -5.79
CA GLN A 27 -4.73 8.03 -4.86
C GLN A 27 -5.65 9.08 -5.48
N LYS A 28 -5.31 9.55 -6.69
CA LYS A 28 -6.11 10.54 -7.43
C LYS A 28 -7.49 10.00 -7.82
N LYS A 29 -7.58 8.73 -8.19
CA LYS A 29 -8.81 8.12 -8.68
C LYS A 29 -9.81 7.79 -7.58
N TYR A 30 -9.34 7.34 -6.43
CA TYR A 30 -10.18 6.79 -5.36
C TYR A 30 -10.13 7.59 -4.05
N GLY A 31 -9.41 8.72 -4.01
CA GLY A 31 -9.25 9.54 -2.81
C GLY A 31 -8.51 8.78 -1.71
N LEU A 32 -7.38 8.14 -2.05
CA LEU A 32 -6.62 7.37 -1.07
C LEU A 32 -5.64 8.24 -0.30
N THR A 33 -5.23 7.78 0.88
CA THR A 33 -4.12 8.35 1.66
C THR A 33 -3.28 7.20 2.17
N ALA A 34 -1.95 7.29 2.05
CA ALA A 34 -1.03 6.31 2.61
C ALA A 34 -0.24 6.91 3.77
N SER A 35 0.10 6.07 4.75
CA SER A 35 1.09 6.37 5.79
C SER A 35 2.02 5.18 5.86
N CYS A 36 3.29 5.47 5.65
CA CYS A 36 4.37 4.52 5.77
C CYS A 36 5.10 4.85 7.06
N ARG A 37 5.12 3.92 8.01
CA ARG A 37 5.94 3.99 9.21
C ARG A 37 7.11 3.06 8.99
N THR A 38 8.30 3.61 8.94
CA THR A 38 9.55 2.87 8.79
C THR A 38 10.25 2.89 10.14
N SER A 39 10.46 1.72 10.74
CA SER A 39 11.15 1.62 12.03
C SER A 39 12.50 0.94 11.81
N LEU A 40 13.55 1.50 12.40
CA LEU A 40 14.89 0.88 12.44
C LEU A 40 14.89 -0.44 13.24
N PHE A 41 13.85 -0.70 14.04
CA PHE A 41 13.77 -1.81 14.99
C PHE A 41 12.73 -2.87 14.61
N HIS A 42 12.47 -3.08 13.32
CA HIS A 42 11.62 -4.17 12.77
C HIS A 42 10.09 -4.00 12.88
N ASP A 43 9.59 -2.77 13.02
CA ASP A 43 8.14 -2.47 13.01
C ASP A 43 7.74 -1.59 11.83
N SER A 44 8.14 -1.99 10.63
CA SER A 44 7.72 -1.28 9.42
C SER A 44 6.26 -1.61 9.11
N SER A 45 5.49 -0.57 8.78
CA SER A 45 4.07 -0.74 8.44
C SER A 45 3.62 0.25 7.38
N ILE A 46 2.78 -0.23 6.47
CA ILE A 46 2.12 0.60 5.46
C ILE A 46 0.63 0.49 5.66
N ARG A 47 -0.01 1.65 5.80
CA ARG A 47 -1.45 1.77 5.97
C ARG A 47 -2.00 2.64 4.87
N ILE A 48 -3.06 2.18 4.23
CA ILE A 48 -3.77 2.92 3.18
C ILE A 48 -5.20 3.10 3.63
N TRP A 49 -5.66 4.34 3.58
CA TRP A 49 -7.02 4.73 3.86
C TRP A 49 -7.71 5.25 2.61
N GLN A 50 -9.03 5.14 2.57
CA GLN A 50 -9.90 5.76 1.59
C GLN A 50 -10.76 6.82 2.27
N GLY A 51 -10.92 7.98 1.63
CA GLY A 51 -11.75 9.07 2.13
C GLY A 51 -11.02 10.02 3.07
N GLU A 52 -11.74 11.04 3.53
CA GLU A 52 -11.21 12.14 4.34
C GLU A 52 -12.07 12.36 5.60
N GLY A 53 -11.48 12.93 6.64
CA GLY A 53 -12.19 13.28 7.87
C GLY A 53 -12.78 12.08 8.61
N LYS A 54 -14.08 12.13 8.93
CA LYS A 54 -14.79 11.11 9.72
C LYS A 54 -15.09 9.84 8.93
N ASP A 55 -15.14 9.93 7.60
CA ASP A 55 -15.42 8.81 6.68
C ASP A 55 -14.13 8.08 6.24
N LYS A 56 -13.01 8.38 6.90
CA LYS A 56 -11.71 7.76 6.60
C LYS A 56 -11.73 6.28 6.98
N GLN A 57 -11.80 5.41 5.99
CA GLN A 57 -11.79 3.96 6.18
C GLN A 57 -10.40 3.39 5.88
N LEU A 58 -9.87 2.58 6.80
CA LEU A 58 -8.65 1.81 6.56
C LEU A 58 -8.97 0.67 5.59
N ILE A 59 -8.32 0.65 4.42
CA ILE A 59 -8.55 -0.37 3.39
C ILE A 59 -7.44 -1.44 3.35
N ILE A 60 -6.20 -1.03 3.61
CA ILE A 60 -5.03 -1.93 3.56
C ILE A 60 -4.14 -1.60 4.77
N LYS A 61 -3.72 -2.65 5.47
CA LYS A 61 -2.78 -2.59 6.60
C LYS A 61 -1.78 -3.71 6.43
N VAL A 62 -0.52 -3.35 6.20
CA VAL A 62 0.59 -4.28 6.09
C VAL A 62 1.59 -3.96 7.19
N GLU A 63 2.05 -4.99 7.89
CA GLU A 63 3.03 -4.89 8.96
C GLU A 63 4.08 -5.99 8.71
N ASN A 64 5.35 -5.60 8.65
CA ASN A 64 6.44 -6.53 8.43
C ASN A 64 7.76 -5.98 8.99
N ALA A 65 8.66 -6.88 9.38
CA ALA A 65 10.01 -6.54 9.80
C ALA A 65 10.84 -5.91 8.66
N SER A 66 10.53 -6.29 7.42
CA SER A 66 11.18 -5.75 6.22
C SER A 66 10.33 -4.65 5.56
N GLU A 67 10.95 -3.50 5.31
CA GLU A 67 10.33 -2.35 4.63
C GLU A 67 10.04 -2.68 3.16
N ALA A 68 10.99 -3.30 2.45
CA ALA A 68 10.82 -3.77 1.08
C ALA A 68 9.65 -4.76 0.95
N ARG A 69 9.52 -5.68 1.92
CA ARG A 69 8.37 -6.60 1.98
C ARG A 69 7.06 -5.88 2.24
N CYS A 70 7.06 -4.85 3.09
CA CYS A 70 5.86 -4.02 3.28
C CYS A 70 5.42 -3.39 1.96
N TYR A 71 6.33 -2.78 1.19
CA TYR A 71 6.01 -2.16 -0.09
C TYR A 71 5.49 -3.17 -1.11
N ALA A 72 6.13 -4.34 -1.22
CA ALA A 72 5.71 -5.39 -2.14
C ALA A 72 4.29 -5.88 -1.82
N LEU A 73 4.02 -6.23 -0.56
CA LEU A 73 2.70 -6.70 -0.12
C LEU A 73 1.63 -5.61 -0.28
N ALA A 74 1.95 -4.36 0.08
CA ALA A 74 1.02 -3.25 -0.06
C ALA A 74 0.67 -2.99 -1.54
N ALA A 75 1.61 -3.17 -2.46
CA ALA A 75 1.35 -3.06 -3.90
C ALA A 75 0.43 -4.17 -4.42
N GLU A 76 0.63 -5.41 -3.97
CA GLU A 76 -0.23 -6.55 -4.33
C GLU A 76 -1.66 -6.38 -3.79
N ASP A 77 -1.80 -6.01 -2.51
CA ASP A 77 -3.10 -5.75 -1.89
C ASP A 77 -3.82 -4.59 -2.56
N LEU A 78 -3.11 -3.50 -2.89
CA LEU A 78 -3.68 -2.37 -3.61
C LEU A 78 -4.18 -2.77 -4.99
N ARG A 79 -3.42 -3.61 -5.71
CA ARG A 79 -3.84 -4.12 -7.03
C ARG A 79 -5.09 -4.99 -6.93
N HIS A 80 -5.18 -5.88 -5.93
CA HIS A 80 -6.37 -6.69 -5.69
C HIS A 80 -7.57 -5.83 -5.31
N TRP A 81 -7.38 -4.85 -4.42
CA TRP A 81 -8.44 -3.93 -4.01
C TRP A 81 -8.98 -3.11 -5.19
N MET A 82 -8.11 -2.55 -6.03
CA MET A 82 -8.49 -1.81 -7.23
C MET A 82 -9.28 -2.68 -8.22
N SER A 83 -8.85 -3.94 -8.39
CA SER A 83 -9.53 -4.89 -9.27
C SER A 83 -10.94 -5.23 -8.76
N LYS A 84 -11.08 -5.48 -7.46
CA LYS A 84 -12.39 -5.69 -6.82
C LYS A 84 -13.31 -4.47 -6.94
N LYS A 85 -12.79 -3.25 -6.73
CA LYS A 85 -13.58 -2.01 -6.92
C LYS A 85 -14.04 -1.83 -8.37
N LYS A 86 -13.18 -2.14 -9.34
CA LYS A 86 -13.55 -2.09 -10.77
C LYS A 86 -14.66 -3.08 -11.09
N GLU A 87 -14.58 -4.31 -10.56
CA GLU A 87 -15.63 -5.32 -10.78
C GLU A 87 -16.96 -4.94 -10.12
N GLN A 88 -16.94 -4.41 -8.89
CA GLN A 88 -18.15 -3.92 -8.22
C GLN A 88 -18.80 -2.77 -9.00
N ASN A 89 -18.01 -1.84 -9.53
CA ASN A 89 -18.53 -0.75 -10.34
C ASN A 89 -19.16 -1.24 -11.66
N ILE A 90 -18.56 -2.25 -12.31
CA ILE A 90 -19.12 -2.87 -13.52
C ILE A 90 -20.42 -3.63 -13.23
N LYS A 91 -20.50 -4.32 -12.09
CA LYS A 91 -21.72 -5.02 -11.67
C LYS A 91 -22.87 -4.05 -11.36
N MET A 92 -22.59 -2.92 -10.72
CA MET A 92 -23.61 -1.87 -10.50
C MET A 92 -24.11 -1.26 -11.82
N LEU A 93 -23.23 -1.01 -12.77
CA LEU A 93 -23.60 -0.45 -14.09
C LEU A 93 -24.39 -1.43 -14.98
N LYS A 94 -24.34 -2.73 -14.73
CA LYS A 94 -25.08 -3.76 -15.49
C LYS A 94 -26.48 -4.05 -14.92
N VAL A 95 -26.82 -3.49 -13.76
CA VAL A 95 -28.12 -3.68 -13.07
C VAL A 95 -29.05 -2.47 -13.30
N CYS A 96 -28.59 -1.44 -13.99
CA CYS A 96 -29.42 -0.31 -14.44
C CYS A 96 -29.95 -0.54 -15.85
#